data_AF-A0A4Q4WFV3-F1
#
_entry.id   AF-A0A4Q4WFV3-F1
#
_cell.length_a   1.000
_cell.length_b   1.000
_cell.length_c   1.000
_cell.angle_alpha   90.00
_cell.angle_beta   90.00
_cell.angle_gamma   90.00
#
_symmetry.space_group_name_H-M   'P 1'
#
loop_
_entity.id
_entity.type
_entity.pdbx_description
1 polymer ?
#
loop_
_entity_poly.entity_id
_entity_poly.type
_entity_poly.pdbx_seq_one_letter_code
_entity_poly.pdbx_strand_id
1 'polypeptide(L)'
;MAPPLDKVMHAAFRVGETQILASDGMAGGKTDFKGFGLSVSVADNAAAERTFKALGDGGHVTMPMSETFFAHAFGMVTDRFGITWMVIAPKPM
;
A
#
# COMPACT_ATOMS: atom_id res chain seq x y z
N MET A 1 -29.15 -4.83 7.13
CA MET A 1 -28.96 -5.56 5.86
C MET A 1 -27.62 -6.26 5.96
N ALA A 2 -27.55 -7.58 5.80
CA ALA A 2 -26.28 -8.31 5.87
C ALA A 2 -25.52 -8.16 4.53
N PRO A 3 -24.18 -8.11 4.52
CA PRO A 3 -23.42 -8.16 3.28
C PRO A 3 -23.71 -9.48 2.51
N PRO A 4 -23.51 -9.51 1.18
CA PRO A 4 -23.60 -10.75 0.40
C PRO A 4 -22.72 -11.86 0.99
N LEU A 5 -23.17 -13.12 0.88
CA LEU A 5 -22.55 -14.28 1.55
C LEU A 5 -21.11 -14.58 1.08
N ASP A 6 -20.67 -14.01 -0.05
CA ASP A 6 -19.35 -14.20 -0.68
C ASP A 6 -18.38 -13.03 -0.44
N LYS A 7 -18.62 -12.24 0.62
CA LYS A 7 -17.85 -11.02 0.93
C LYS A 7 -17.13 -11.10 2.27
N VAL A 8 -16.06 -10.32 2.38
CA VAL A 8 -15.25 -10.19 3.58
C VAL A 8 -15.90 -9.17 4.51
N MET A 9 -16.55 -9.67 5.57
CA MET A 9 -17.07 -8.82 6.66
C MET A 9 -15.93 -8.26 7.52
N HIS A 10 -14.92 -9.08 7.82
CA HIS A 10 -13.77 -8.69 8.62
C HIS A 10 -12.55 -9.50 8.19
N ALA A 11 -11.47 -8.80 7.84
CA ALA A 11 -10.15 -9.37 7.66
C ALA A 11 -9.15 -8.64 8.57
N ALA A 12 -8.23 -9.41 9.13
CA ALA A 12 -7.08 -8.93 9.85
C ALA A 12 -5.84 -9.61 9.27
N PHE A 13 -4.90 -8.83 8.75
CA PHE A 13 -3.65 -9.34 8.20
C PHE A 13 -2.50 -8.41 8.56
N ARG A 14 -1.27 -8.89 8.41
CA ARG A 14 -0.06 -8.18 8.84
C ARG A 14 0.80 -7.81 7.64
N VAL A 15 1.29 -6.57 7.60
CA VAL A 15 2.28 -6.09 6.64
C VAL A 15 3.47 -5.54 7.42
N GLY A 16 4.63 -6.22 7.32
CA GLY A 16 5.73 -5.99 8.24
C GLY A 16 5.27 -6.27 9.68
N GLU A 17 5.42 -5.28 10.57
CA GLU A 17 4.96 -5.34 11.95
C GLU A 17 3.57 -4.74 12.18
N THR A 18 2.95 -4.15 11.15
CA THR A 18 1.66 -3.46 11.26
C THR A 18 0.50 -4.40 10.96
N GLN A 19 -0.49 -4.45 11.86
CA GLN A 19 -1.78 -5.10 11.60
C GLN A 19 -2.70 -4.15 10.82
N ILE A 20 -3.27 -4.64 9.72
CA ILE A 20 -4.26 -3.96 8.89
C ILE A 20 -5.58 -4.69 9.03
N LEU A 21 -6.64 -3.91 9.22
CA LEU A 21 -8.02 -4.38 9.22
C LEU A 21 -8.70 -3.96 7.91
N ALA A 22 -9.44 -4.87 7.28
CA ALA A 22 -10.13 -4.61 6.02
C ALA A 22 -11.52 -5.26 5.98
N SER A 23 -12.39 -4.74 5.14
CA SER A 23 -13.71 -5.30 4.82
C SER A 23 -14.15 -4.86 3.43
N ASP A 24 -15.13 -5.54 2.84
CA ASP A 24 -15.72 -5.18 1.54
C ASP A 24 -16.72 -4.00 1.62
N GLY A 25 -16.81 -3.29 2.75
CA GLY A 25 -17.61 -2.06 2.86
C GLY A 25 -19.08 -2.26 2.49
N MET A 26 -19.70 -3.34 2.98
CA MET A 26 -21.08 -3.74 2.65
C MET A 26 -21.33 -4.07 1.16
N ALA A 27 -20.27 -4.25 0.36
CA ALA A 27 -20.35 -4.44 -1.09
C ALA A 27 -21.08 -3.29 -1.80
N GLY A 28 -20.95 -2.06 -1.29
CA GLY A 28 -21.66 -0.87 -1.78
C GLY A 28 -21.20 -0.32 -3.14
N GLY A 29 -20.30 -1.02 -3.84
CA GLY A 29 -19.79 -0.62 -5.15
C GLY A 29 -18.33 -0.18 -5.11
N LYS A 30 -17.98 0.84 -5.91
CA LYS A 30 -16.59 1.28 -6.10
C LYS A 30 -16.06 1.96 -4.82
N THR A 31 -14.89 1.52 -4.37
CA THR A 31 -14.16 2.14 -3.26
C THR A 31 -13.52 3.47 -3.69
N ASP A 32 -13.47 4.43 -2.78
CA ASP A 32 -12.81 5.73 -2.97
C ASP A 32 -11.98 6.07 -1.73
N PHE A 33 -10.68 5.77 -1.78
CA PHE A 33 -9.75 6.02 -0.69
C PHE A 33 -9.05 7.36 -0.89
N LYS A 34 -9.43 8.36 -0.10
CA LYS A 34 -8.91 9.74 -0.18
C LYS A 34 -8.43 10.24 1.18
N GLY A 35 -7.43 11.11 1.16
CA GLY A 35 -6.92 11.79 2.35
C GLY A 35 -5.99 10.95 3.24
N PHE A 36 -5.69 9.71 2.86
CA PHE A 36 -4.71 8.88 3.56
C PHE A 36 -3.93 7.98 2.59
N GLY A 37 -2.79 7.47 3.05
CA GLY A 37 -1.99 6.47 2.38
C GLY A 37 -1.21 5.65 3.40
N LEU A 38 -0.72 4.49 3.01
CA LEU A 38 0.07 3.61 3.84
C LEU A 38 1.55 3.79 3.50
N SER A 39 2.41 3.83 4.52
CA SER A 39 3.87 3.87 4.33
C SER A 39 4.47 2.54 4.77
N VAL A 40 5.33 1.96 3.94
CA VAL A 40 6.09 0.75 4.24
C VAL A 40 7.59 1.07 4.20
N SER A 41 8.21 0.93 5.37
CA SER A 41 9.67 1.03 5.51
C SER A 41 10.31 -0.33 5.28
N VAL A 42 11.37 -0.36 4.48
CA VAL A 42 12.12 -1.57 4.14
C VAL A 42 13.61 -1.38 4.40
N ALA A 43 14.35 -2.49 4.48
CA ALA A 43 15.74 -2.49 4.92
C ALA A 43 16.72 -1.91 3.90
N ASP A 44 16.46 -2.06 2.60
CA ASP A 44 17.40 -1.71 1.53
C ASP A 44 16.69 -1.39 0.19
N ASN A 45 17.48 -0.91 -0.77
CA ASN A 45 16.99 -0.53 -2.11
C ASN A 45 16.38 -1.73 -2.87
N ALA A 46 16.94 -2.92 -2.73
CA ALA A 46 16.42 -4.10 -3.42
C ALA A 46 15.06 -4.52 -2.88
N ALA A 47 14.86 -4.42 -1.56
CA ALA A 47 13.56 -4.62 -0.92
C ALA A 47 12.57 -3.53 -1.34
N ALA A 48 13.02 -2.28 -1.50
CA ALA A 48 12.18 -1.19 -1.98
C ALA A 48 11.68 -1.44 -3.41
N GLU A 49 12.56 -1.80 -4.34
CA GLU A 49 12.20 -2.11 -5.72
C GLU A 49 11.23 -3.29 -5.82
N ARG A 50 11.50 -4.39 -5.09
CA ARG A 50 10.60 -5.55 -5.07
C ARG A 50 9.21 -5.19 -4.55
N THR A 51 9.15 -4.43 -3.46
CA THR A 51 7.89 -4.01 -2.82
C THR A 51 7.10 -3.06 -3.71
N PHE A 52 7.78 -2.06 -4.27
CA PHE A 52 7.21 -1.09 -5.19
C PHE A 52 6.65 -1.74 -6.45
N LYS A 53 7.39 -2.68 -7.05
CA LYS A 53 6.92 -3.42 -8.24
C LYS A 53 5.71 -4.29 -7.92
N ALA A 54 5.68 -4.93 -6.76
CA ALA A 54 4.56 -5.77 -6.36
C ALA A 54 3.29 -4.96 -6.07
N LEU A 55 3.42 -3.84 -5.35
CA LEU A 55 2.28 -2.95 -5.05
C LEU A 55 1.79 -2.20 -6.29
N GLY A 56 2.70 -1.86 -7.22
CA GLY A 56 2.37 -1.18 -8.47
C GLY A 56 1.77 -2.09 -9.55
N ASP A 57 1.80 -3.42 -9.39
CA ASP A 57 1.28 -4.36 -10.38
C ASP A 57 -0.25 -4.21 -10.57
N GLY A 58 -0.67 -3.88 -11.79
CA GLY A 58 -2.05 -3.52 -12.12
C GLY A 58 -2.53 -2.21 -11.50
N GLY A 59 -1.63 -1.44 -10.87
CA GLY A 59 -1.88 -0.13 -10.29
C GLY A 59 -1.34 1.01 -11.16
N HIS A 60 -1.00 2.11 -10.50
CA HIS A 60 -0.44 3.31 -11.13
C HIS A 60 0.71 3.87 -10.29
N VAL A 61 1.85 4.14 -10.92
CA VAL A 61 2.98 4.84 -10.30
C VAL A 61 2.66 6.33 -10.23
N THR A 62 2.50 6.86 -9.01
CA THR A 62 2.28 8.29 -8.76
C THR A 62 3.59 9.05 -8.56
N MET A 63 4.62 8.36 -8.07
CA MET A 63 5.99 8.85 -8.03
C MET A 63 6.96 7.70 -8.31
N PRO A 64 7.73 7.75 -9.40
CA PRO A 64 8.74 6.74 -9.69
C PRO A 64 9.74 6.60 -8.55
N MET A 65 10.25 5.37 -8.36
CA MET A 65 11.28 5.11 -7.36
C MET A 65 12.54 5.94 -7.69
N SER A 66 13.01 6.72 -6.72
CA SER A 66 14.24 7.49 -6.82
C SER A 66 14.90 7.68 -5.45
N GLU A 67 16.18 8.06 -5.44
CA GLU A 67 16.83 8.51 -4.22
C GLU A 67 16.34 9.91 -3.83
N THR A 68 16.21 10.17 -2.52
CA THR A 68 15.85 11.50 -1.99
C THR A 68 16.83 11.94 -0.90
N PHE A 69 16.67 13.16 -0.40
CA PHE A 69 17.53 13.66 0.68
C PHE A 69 17.36 12.85 1.99
N PHE A 70 16.22 12.19 2.19
CA PHE A 70 15.89 11.44 3.41
C PHE A 70 15.84 9.91 3.24
N ALA A 71 15.97 9.40 2.01
CA ALA A 71 15.88 7.97 1.72
C ALA A 71 16.87 7.54 0.64
N HIS A 72 17.41 6.33 0.77
CA HIS A 72 18.20 5.70 -0.28
C HIS A 72 17.32 5.28 -1.48
N ALA A 73 16.05 4.97 -1.24
CA ALA A 73 15.03 4.73 -2.24
C ALA A 73 13.65 5.15 -1.71
N PHE A 74 12.92 5.94 -2.47
CA PHE A 74 11.56 6.37 -2.17
C PHE A 74 10.71 6.40 -3.44
N GLY A 75 9.48 5.88 -3.35
CA GLY A 75 8.53 5.91 -4.44
C GLY A 75 7.10 5.77 -3.95
N MET A 76 6.15 6.15 -4.79
CA MET A 76 4.73 6.07 -4.49
C MET A 76 3.95 5.38 -5.61
N VAL A 77 3.02 4.51 -5.22
CA VAL A 77 2.09 3.83 -6.12
C VAL A 77 0.69 3.87 -5.55
N THR A 78 -0.31 3.94 -6.42
CA THR A 78 -1.67 3.52 -6.09
C THR A 78 -1.84 2.09 -6.59
N ASP A 79 -2.16 1.15 -5.72
CA ASP A 79 -2.33 -0.25 -6.10
C ASP A 79 -3.61 -0.48 -6.92
N ARG A 80 -3.79 -1.69 -7.46
CA ARG A 80 -4.97 -2.07 -8.25
C ARG A 80 -6.31 -1.97 -7.50
N PHE A 81 -6.29 -1.85 -6.18
CA PHE A 81 -7.48 -1.70 -5.33
C PHE A 81 -7.75 -0.24 -4.94
N GLY A 82 -6.89 0.69 -5.35
CA GLY A 82 -7.02 2.12 -5.11
C GLY A 82 -6.34 2.63 -3.83
N ILE A 83 -5.55 1.82 -3.13
CA ILE A 83 -4.82 2.26 -1.94
C ILE A 83 -3.51 2.92 -2.36
N THR A 84 -3.25 4.11 -1.81
CA THR A 84 -1.96 4.80 -2.00
C THR A 84 -0.92 4.24 -1.03
N TRP A 85 0.23 3.87 -1.57
CA TRP A 85 1.38 3.35 -0.85
C TRP A 85 2.62 4.23 -1.07
N MET A 86 3.34 4.51 0.00
CA MET A 86 4.69 5.06 0.00
C MET A 86 5.66 3.94 0.38
N VAL A 87 6.64 3.65 -0.47
CA VAL A 87 7.69 2.67 -0.20
C VAL A 87 8.99 3.42 0.08
N ILE A 88 9.61 3.16 1.22
CA ILE A 88 10.79 3.90 1.68
C ILE A 88 11.89 2.98 2.22
N ALA A 89 13.11 3.13 1.71
CA ALA A 89 14.34 2.67 2.35
C ALA A 89 15.03 3.89 2.98
N PRO A 90 14.83 4.15 4.29
CA PRO A 90 15.26 5.40 4.91
C PRO A 90 16.79 5.49 5.03
N LYS A 91 17.32 6.71 4.96
CA LYS A 91 18.70 6.99 5.40
C LYS A 91 18.74 7.01 6.94
N PRO A 92 19.87 6.66 7.57
CA PRO A 92 20.06 6.89 8.99
C PRO A 92 19.81 8.37 9.32
N MET A 93 19.17 8.63 10.45
CA MET A 93 19.00 10.00 10.98
C MET A 93 20.33 10.55 11.49
#